data_AF-A0ABC9IHH0-F1
#
_entry.id   AF-A0ABC9IHH0-F1
#
_cell.length_a   1.000
_cell.length_b   1.000
_cell.length_c   1.000
_cell.angle_alpha   90.00
_cell.angle_beta   90.00
_cell.angle_gamma   90.00
#
_symmetry.space_group_name_H-M   'P 1'
#
loop_
_entity.id
_entity.type
_entity.pdbx_description
1 polymer ?
#
loop_
_entity_poly.entity_id
_entity_poly.type
_entity_poly.pdbx_seq_one_letter_code
_entity_poly.pdbx_strand_id
1 'polypeptide(L)'
;MYDLADNLLGERSPQNDIDAHLPLAPIADNRLTHWQKLFYRYDAWGNLISRRNGLYEQHYRYDADNRLVQAHGRGPQGEFEAQYHYDALGRRSRKTVHYKGKTEQTTRFLWQGYRLLQEQRDDGSCRSWSWSYDPASPWSPLAALEQAGDSRSADIYWYHTDLNSAPLEVTDAAGNLCWSGQYDTFGKLQGQTVAGAAKRQGAQYQQPLRYAGQYQDDESGLHYNLFRYYEPEVGRFTTQDPIGLRGGLNLYQYAPNPLMWVDPLGLSVEGVPHGFNSFGQFKQFGEALQAGMSKLGYPGTVSYMQGSSVSGVSFSTGQPFDVGRVSDFDVAISHPELYQKAEQLRIGKGGRTGPIDMGSEMAKKLGIDDTLQKLSKMSGGRPVNAMVFESAAEVKAKGKGTRIPGKCGG
;
A
#
# COMPACT_ATOMS: atom_id res chain seq x y z
N MET A 1 11.26 11.23 -16.16
CA MET A 1 12.43 10.36 -16.43
C MET A 1 12.87 9.71 -15.13
N TYR A 2 13.64 8.63 -15.15
CA TYR A 2 14.13 8.00 -13.91
C TYR A 2 15.64 7.75 -14.01
N ASP A 3 16.35 7.77 -12.87
CA ASP A 3 17.72 7.24 -12.79
C ASP A 3 17.72 5.71 -12.62
N LEU A 4 18.91 5.11 -12.57
CA LEU A 4 19.08 3.65 -12.39
C LEU A 4 18.62 3.13 -11.01
N ALA A 5 18.30 4.02 -10.08
CA ALA A 5 17.77 3.69 -8.76
C ALA A 5 16.27 4.05 -8.63
N ASP A 6 15.56 4.25 -9.74
CA ASP A 6 14.14 4.62 -9.81
C ASP A 6 13.80 5.96 -9.14
N ASN A 7 14.75 6.90 -9.05
CA ASN A 7 14.41 8.26 -8.64
C ASN A 7 13.83 9.04 -9.82
N LEU A 8 12.68 9.69 -9.61
CA LEU A 8 12.06 10.54 -10.62
C LEU A 8 12.94 11.77 -10.88
N LEU A 9 13.51 11.82 -12.08
CA LEU A 9 14.19 12.97 -12.65
C LEU A 9 13.20 13.65 -13.60
N GLY A 10 13.08 14.98 -13.55
CA GLY A 10 12.09 15.74 -14.33
C GLY A 10 12.12 15.52 -15.85
N GLU A 11 11.41 16.34 -16.61
CA GLU A 11 11.48 16.29 -18.07
C GLU A 11 12.83 16.84 -18.57
N ARG A 12 13.43 16.17 -19.58
CA ARG A 12 14.50 16.80 -20.38
C ARG A 12 13.82 17.76 -21.36
N SER A 13 14.34 18.98 -21.49
CA SER A 13 13.90 19.90 -22.53
C SER A 13 14.10 19.25 -23.91
N PRO A 14 13.05 19.09 -24.73
CA PRO A 14 13.17 18.45 -26.01
C PRO A 14 13.63 19.48 -27.04
N GLN A 15 14.92 19.81 -27.06
CA GLN A 15 15.70 20.33 -28.20
C GLN A 15 17.04 20.89 -27.70
N ASN A 16 18.16 20.32 -28.19
CA ASN A 16 19.55 20.78 -28.05
C ASN A 16 20.35 20.39 -26.81
N ASP A 17 20.04 19.28 -26.13
CA ASP A 17 20.94 18.75 -25.11
C ASP A 17 21.91 17.72 -25.72
N ILE A 18 23.16 18.13 -25.96
CA ILE A 18 24.24 17.29 -26.51
C ILE A 18 24.56 16.08 -25.63
N ASP A 19 24.15 16.13 -24.36
CA ASP A 19 24.32 15.05 -23.38
C ASP A 19 23.06 14.19 -23.23
N ALA A 20 22.07 14.31 -24.13
CA ALA A 20 20.85 13.49 -24.10
C ALA A 20 21.12 11.97 -24.17
N HIS A 21 22.27 11.54 -24.66
CA HIS A 21 22.67 10.13 -24.71
C HIS A 21 23.36 9.64 -23.42
N LEU A 22 23.80 10.53 -22.54
CA LEU A 22 24.45 10.16 -21.29
C LEU A 22 23.40 9.77 -20.23
N PRO A 23 23.69 8.74 -19.39
CA PRO A 23 22.84 8.43 -18.25
C PRO A 23 22.83 9.63 -17.29
N LEU A 24 21.65 9.94 -16.75
CA LEU A 24 21.53 11.02 -15.77
C LEU A 24 22.36 10.70 -14.53
N ALA A 25 23.03 11.71 -13.98
CA ALA A 25 23.81 11.53 -12.76
C ALA A 25 22.91 10.94 -11.65
N PRO A 26 23.34 9.84 -11.01
CA PRO A 26 22.53 9.20 -9.98
C PRO A 26 22.34 10.15 -8.80
N ILE A 27 21.15 10.12 -8.21
CA ILE A 27 20.92 10.86 -6.97
C ILE A 27 21.63 10.13 -5.83
N ALA A 28 22.58 10.84 -5.19
CA ALA A 28 23.30 10.31 -4.03
C ALA A 28 22.31 9.90 -2.92
N ASP A 29 22.49 8.69 -2.38
CA ASP A 29 21.68 8.10 -1.32
C ASP A 29 20.16 8.05 -1.58
N ASN A 30 19.75 8.17 -2.86
CA ASN A 30 18.35 8.37 -3.27
C ASN A 30 17.70 9.61 -2.61
N ARG A 31 18.48 10.60 -2.18
CA ARG A 31 17.99 11.85 -1.58
C ARG A 31 17.79 12.92 -2.63
N LEU A 32 16.57 13.03 -3.16
CA LEU A 32 16.22 14.03 -4.17
C LEU A 32 16.42 15.44 -3.63
N THR A 33 17.42 16.17 -4.11
CA THR A 33 17.71 17.55 -3.68
C THR A 33 16.94 18.59 -4.48
N HIS A 34 16.56 18.24 -5.72
CA HIS A 34 15.86 19.13 -6.64
C HIS A 34 15.01 18.34 -7.65
N TRP A 35 13.79 18.81 -7.90
CA TRP A 35 12.95 18.32 -8.99
C TRP A 35 12.10 19.46 -9.55
N GLN A 36 12.26 19.75 -10.84
CA GLN A 36 11.62 20.86 -11.55
C GLN A 36 11.83 22.23 -10.87
N LYS A 37 10.91 22.65 -9.99
CA LYS A 37 10.97 23.91 -9.22
C LYS A 37 10.99 23.67 -7.71
N LEU A 38 10.98 22.41 -7.29
CA LEU A 38 11.00 21.99 -5.90
C LEU A 38 12.44 21.73 -5.46
N PHE A 39 12.79 22.32 -4.32
CA PHE A 39 14.08 22.14 -3.67
C PHE A 39 13.85 21.49 -2.31
N TYR A 40 14.71 20.52 -1.99
CA TYR A 40 14.59 19.68 -0.83
C TYR A 40 15.85 19.73 0.02
N ARG A 41 15.68 19.64 1.33
CA ARG A 41 16.78 19.44 2.28
C ARG A 41 16.43 18.32 3.25
N TYR A 42 17.42 17.51 3.58
CA TYR A 42 17.27 16.39 4.51
C TYR A 42 18.17 16.59 5.72
N ASP A 43 17.79 15.99 6.84
CA ASP A 43 18.69 15.81 7.99
C ASP A 43 19.70 14.68 7.74
N ALA A 44 20.56 14.40 8.73
CA ALA A 44 21.57 13.35 8.64
C ALA A 44 20.95 11.95 8.47
N TRP A 45 19.77 11.70 9.07
CA TRP A 45 19.03 10.45 8.99
C TRP A 45 18.22 10.29 7.71
N GLY A 46 18.21 11.31 6.84
CA GLY A 46 17.52 11.26 5.56
C GLY A 46 16.05 11.62 5.64
N ASN A 47 15.58 12.29 6.70
CA ASN A 47 14.23 12.82 6.77
C ASN A 47 14.16 14.17 6.07
N LEU A 48 13.12 14.40 5.27
CA LEU A 48 12.89 15.68 4.60
C LEU A 48 12.58 16.77 5.62
N ILE A 49 13.48 17.73 5.83
CA ILE A 49 13.32 18.85 6.79
C ILE A 49 12.86 20.16 6.16
N SER A 50 12.99 20.30 4.84
CA SER A 50 12.52 21.49 4.13
C SER A 50 12.16 21.16 2.69
N ARG A 51 11.01 21.66 2.24
CA ARG A 51 10.56 21.64 0.86
C ARG A 51 10.13 23.05 0.46
N ARG A 52 10.65 23.54 -0.65
CA ARG A 52 10.28 24.88 -1.16
C ARG A 52 10.22 24.93 -2.67
N ASN A 53 9.45 25.89 -3.17
CA ASN A 53 9.53 26.40 -4.53
C ASN A 53 9.47 27.94 -4.50
N GLY A 54 9.32 28.57 -5.66
CA GLY A 54 9.20 30.03 -5.75
C GLY A 54 7.92 30.63 -5.13
N LEU A 55 6.96 29.81 -4.68
CA LEU A 55 5.65 30.23 -4.17
C LEU A 55 5.44 29.91 -2.69
N TYR A 56 6.04 28.82 -2.19
CA TYR A 56 5.88 28.36 -0.83
C TYR A 56 7.14 27.67 -0.30
N GLU A 57 7.27 27.67 1.03
CA GLU A 57 8.29 26.94 1.77
C GLU A 57 7.63 26.29 2.98
N GLN A 58 8.02 25.04 3.24
CA GLN A 58 7.54 24.23 4.35
C GLN A 58 8.74 23.61 5.06
N HIS A 59 8.62 23.49 6.38
CA HIS A 59 9.61 22.90 7.27
C HIS A 59 9.00 21.79 8.10
N TYR A 60 9.80 20.76 8.36
CA TYR A 60 9.37 19.54 9.00
C TYR A 60 10.31 19.16 10.14
N ARG A 61 9.76 18.61 11.23
CA ARG A 61 10.54 18.06 12.35
C ARG A 61 10.08 16.67 12.70
N TYR A 62 11.04 15.81 13.03
CA TYR A 62 10.82 14.41 13.32
C TYR A 62 11.26 14.09 14.75
N ASP A 63 10.66 13.06 15.34
CA ASP A 63 11.14 12.48 16.60
C ASP A 63 12.26 11.46 16.38
N ALA A 64 12.74 10.84 17.46
CA ALA A 64 13.81 9.85 17.43
C ALA A 64 13.42 8.54 16.69
N ASP A 65 12.12 8.30 16.47
CA ASP A 65 11.60 7.17 15.70
C ASP A 65 11.37 7.55 14.22
N ASN A 66 11.89 8.71 13.77
CA ASN A 66 11.70 9.27 12.43
C ASN A 66 10.22 9.54 12.06
N ARG A 67 9.36 9.81 13.04
CA ARG A 67 7.95 10.19 12.79
C ARG A 67 7.83 11.71 12.74
N LEU A 68 7.09 12.22 11.75
CA LEU A 68 6.87 13.67 11.58
C LEU A 68 6.03 14.21 12.75
N VAL A 69 6.61 15.01 13.64
CA VAL A 69 5.90 15.57 14.80
C VAL A 69 5.45 17.02 14.61
N GLN A 70 6.07 17.75 13.66
CA GLN A 70 5.71 19.13 13.36
C GLN A 70 5.89 19.45 11.88
N ALA A 71 4.94 20.18 11.30
CA ALA A 71 5.06 20.80 9.98
C ALA A 71 4.60 22.27 10.05
N HIS A 72 5.29 23.19 9.38
CA HIS A 72 4.85 24.58 9.30
C HIS A 72 5.35 25.24 8.02
N GLY A 73 4.78 26.41 7.70
CA GLY A 73 5.14 27.20 6.54
C GLY A 73 3.91 27.57 5.72
N ARG A 74 4.06 27.66 4.40
CA ARG A 74 2.94 27.93 3.49
C ARG A 74 2.49 26.65 2.78
N GLY A 75 1.25 26.25 3.04
CA GLY A 75 0.57 25.11 2.46
C GLY A 75 -0.48 25.49 1.42
N PRO A 76 -1.19 24.49 0.87
CA PRO A 76 -2.28 24.71 -0.08
C PRO A 76 -3.38 25.65 0.44
N GLN A 77 -3.64 25.64 1.76
CA GLN A 77 -4.65 26.49 2.41
C GLN A 77 -4.08 27.78 3.03
N GLY A 78 -2.80 28.11 2.78
CA GLY A 78 -2.13 29.28 3.31
C GLY A 78 -1.09 28.97 4.39
N GLU A 79 -0.72 29.98 5.18
CA GLU A 79 0.25 29.81 6.27
C GLU A 79 -0.33 28.96 7.40
N PHE A 80 0.41 27.95 7.83
CA PHE A 80 -0.02 26.98 8.83
C PHE A 80 1.10 26.55 9.78
N GLU A 81 0.71 26.09 10.96
CA GLU A 81 1.51 25.33 11.90
C GLU A 81 0.73 24.09 12.32
N ALA A 82 1.36 22.92 12.26
CA ALA A 82 0.75 21.64 12.56
C ALA A 82 1.63 20.82 13.51
N GLN A 83 0.98 20.13 14.44
CA GLN A 83 1.59 19.19 15.37
C GLN A 83 0.90 17.83 15.25
N TYR A 84 1.68 16.77 15.25
CA TYR A 84 1.21 15.39 15.09
C TYR A 84 1.60 14.55 16.30
N HIS A 85 0.68 13.72 16.77
CA HIS A 85 0.90 12.80 17.88
C HIS A 85 0.63 11.37 17.44
N TYR A 86 1.40 10.44 18.00
CA TYR A 86 1.37 9.03 17.68
C TYR A 86 1.11 8.20 18.94
N ASP A 87 0.50 7.04 18.77
CA ASP A 87 0.43 6.04 19.82
C ASP A 87 1.67 5.12 19.83
N ALA A 88 1.72 4.20 20.79
CA ALA A 88 2.83 3.26 20.96
C ALA A 88 3.03 2.29 19.78
N LEU A 89 2.03 2.13 18.91
CA LEU A 89 2.12 1.30 17.70
C LEU A 89 2.55 2.11 16.47
N GLY A 90 2.86 3.40 16.65
CA GLY A 90 3.28 4.30 15.56
C GLY A 90 2.12 4.88 14.74
N ARG A 91 0.87 4.69 15.16
CA ARG A 91 -0.30 5.21 14.45
C ARG A 91 -0.59 6.62 14.90
N ARG A 92 -0.95 7.51 13.98
CA ARG A 92 -1.31 8.89 14.33
C ARG A 92 -2.57 8.89 15.19
N SER A 93 -2.47 9.38 16.42
CA SER A 93 -3.59 9.46 17.37
C SER A 93 -4.29 10.82 17.31
N ARG A 94 -3.56 11.89 16.99
CA ARG A 94 -4.07 13.26 16.90
C ARG A 94 -3.25 14.13 15.95
N LYS A 95 -3.89 15.08 15.30
CA LYS A 95 -3.25 16.27 14.74
C LYS A 95 -3.90 17.55 15.25
N THR A 96 -3.11 18.59 15.40
CA THR A 96 -3.56 19.93 15.77
C THR A 96 -2.98 20.90 14.76
N VAL A 97 -3.83 21.69 14.11
CA VAL A 97 -3.45 22.58 13.00
C VAL A 97 -3.98 23.98 13.28
N HIS A 98 -3.09 24.97 13.19
CA HIS A 98 -3.41 26.38 13.28
C HIS A 98 -3.06 27.05 11.95
N TYR A 99 -4.08 27.51 11.23
CA TYR A 99 -3.90 28.36 10.05
C TYR A 99 -3.91 29.82 10.46
N LYS A 100 -3.06 30.64 9.83
CA LYS A 100 -2.98 32.07 10.13
C LYS A 100 -4.36 32.75 10.01
N GLY A 101 -4.81 33.34 11.12
CA GLY A 101 -6.10 34.03 11.20
C GLY A 101 -7.32 33.12 11.34
N LYS A 102 -7.13 31.82 11.58
CA LYS A 102 -8.20 30.87 11.92
C LYS A 102 -7.99 30.32 13.33
N THR A 103 -9.07 29.81 13.92
CA THR A 103 -8.97 29.06 15.18
C THR A 103 -8.21 27.76 14.96
N GLU A 104 -7.51 27.31 15.99
CA GLU A 104 -6.88 26.00 16.00
C GLU A 104 -7.92 24.89 15.81
N GLN A 105 -7.57 23.89 15.01
CA GLN A 105 -8.41 22.73 14.71
C GLN A 105 -7.71 21.46 15.17
N THR A 106 -8.42 20.63 15.92
CA THR A 106 -7.90 19.33 16.36
C THR A 106 -8.66 18.19 15.68
N THR A 107 -7.92 17.21 15.17
CA THR A 107 -8.48 15.96 14.64
C THR A 107 -7.90 14.78 15.41
N ARG A 108 -8.77 13.91 15.92
CA ARG A 108 -8.41 12.66 16.59
C ARG A 108 -8.68 11.49 15.67
N PHE A 109 -7.84 10.46 15.73
CA PHE A 109 -7.95 9.29 14.87
C PHE A 109 -8.12 8.03 15.73
N LEU A 110 -9.07 7.18 15.34
CA LEU A 110 -9.27 5.85 15.90
C LEU A 110 -8.93 4.79 14.85
N TRP A 111 -8.42 3.66 15.33
CA TRP A 111 -7.82 2.63 14.48
C TRP A 111 -8.36 1.24 14.81
N GLN A 112 -8.61 0.44 13.78
CA GLN A 112 -8.84 -1.00 13.88
C GLN A 112 -7.57 -1.72 13.39
N GLY A 113 -6.74 -2.21 14.32
CA GLY A 113 -5.39 -2.66 13.98
C GLY A 113 -4.59 -1.50 13.37
N TYR A 114 -4.10 -1.65 12.14
CA TYR A 114 -3.40 -0.59 11.39
C TYR A 114 -4.28 0.14 10.37
N ARG A 115 -5.59 -0.13 10.37
CA ARG A 115 -6.55 0.51 9.46
C ARG A 115 -7.23 1.68 10.14
N LEU A 116 -7.27 2.82 9.47
CA LEU A 116 -7.98 3.99 9.99
C LEU A 116 -9.46 3.67 10.08
N LEU A 117 -10.02 3.71 11.28
CA LEU A 117 -11.43 3.40 11.52
C LEU A 117 -12.27 4.66 11.52
N GLN A 118 -11.78 5.72 12.16
CA GLN A 118 -12.56 6.94 12.35
C GLN A 118 -11.65 8.16 12.49
N GLU A 119 -12.10 9.30 11.97
CA GLU A 119 -11.62 10.62 12.38
C GLU A 119 -12.71 11.35 13.16
N GLN A 120 -12.30 12.13 14.16
CA GLN A 120 -13.17 13.01 14.94
C GLN A 120 -12.60 14.42 14.89
N ARG A 121 -13.40 15.39 14.45
CA ARG A 121 -12.98 16.79 14.31
C ARG A 121 -13.55 17.62 15.44
N ASP A 122 -12.66 18.29 16.15
CA ASP A 122 -12.97 19.23 17.22
C ASP A 122 -12.75 20.65 16.69
N ASP A 123 -13.67 21.08 15.83
CA ASP A 123 -13.76 22.41 15.23
C ASP A 123 -15.02 23.16 15.70
N GLY A 124 -15.62 22.70 16.80
CA GLY A 124 -16.93 23.14 17.30
C GLY A 124 -18.13 22.37 16.74
N SER A 125 -17.95 21.57 15.68
CA SER A 125 -19.03 20.71 15.12
C SER A 125 -19.10 19.31 15.74
N CYS A 126 -18.04 18.87 16.41
CA CYS A 126 -17.88 17.52 16.97
C CYS A 126 -18.28 16.41 15.97
N ARG A 127 -17.98 16.60 14.67
CA ARG A 127 -18.31 15.62 13.64
C ARG A 127 -17.30 14.49 13.62
N SER A 128 -17.77 13.29 13.35
CA SER A 128 -16.93 12.13 13.11
C SER A 128 -17.26 11.44 11.80
N TRP A 129 -16.23 10.91 11.14
CA TRP A 129 -16.36 10.07 9.96
C TRP A 129 -15.77 8.71 10.28
N SER A 130 -16.59 7.67 10.15
CA SER A 130 -16.17 6.29 10.36
C SER A 130 -16.16 5.56 9.02
N TRP A 131 -15.08 4.84 8.70
CA TRP A 131 -14.96 4.12 7.44
C TRP A 131 -15.17 2.62 7.63
N SER A 132 -15.96 2.04 6.74
CA SER A 132 -16.07 0.61 6.53
C SER A 132 -15.32 0.23 5.25
N TYR A 133 -14.69 -0.93 5.25
CA TYR A 133 -13.80 -1.38 4.18
C TYR A 133 -14.27 -2.72 3.63
N ASP A 134 -13.95 -2.99 2.36
CA ASP A 134 -14.28 -4.26 1.72
C ASP A 134 -13.56 -5.43 2.46
N PRO A 135 -14.28 -6.44 2.96
CA PRO A 135 -13.64 -7.61 3.59
C PRO A 135 -12.72 -8.38 2.63
N ALA A 136 -12.95 -8.29 1.33
CA ALA A 136 -12.18 -8.95 0.28
C ALA A 136 -11.09 -8.05 -0.34
N SER A 137 -11.03 -6.77 0.05
CA SER A 137 -9.95 -5.82 -0.26
C SER A 137 -9.75 -4.90 0.95
N PRO A 138 -8.94 -5.31 1.94
CA PRO A 138 -8.93 -4.72 3.28
C PRO A 138 -8.55 -3.24 3.34
N TRP A 139 -8.00 -2.68 2.26
CA TRP A 139 -7.60 -1.28 2.17
C TRP A 139 -8.49 -0.44 1.24
N SER A 140 -9.50 -1.06 0.63
CA SER A 140 -10.47 -0.36 -0.21
C SER A 140 -11.66 0.09 0.65
N PRO A 141 -11.88 1.41 0.83
CA PRO A 141 -13.05 1.91 1.54
C PRO A 141 -14.32 1.55 0.75
N LEU A 142 -15.32 1.04 1.47
CA LEU A 142 -16.63 0.69 0.93
C LEU A 142 -17.67 1.77 1.24
N ALA A 143 -17.66 2.28 2.47
CA ALA A 143 -18.58 3.30 2.92
C ALA A 143 -17.97 4.18 4.01
N ALA A 144 -18.46 5.42 4.13
CA ALA A 144 -18.25 6.27 5.30
C ALA A 144 -19.58 6.60 5.98
N LEU A 145 -19.53 6.72 7.31
CA LEU A 145 -20.63 7.14 8.16
C LEU A 145 -20.24 8.48 8.78
N GLU A 146 -20.97 9.54 8.46
CA GLU A 146 -20.82 10.85 9.10
C GLU A 146 -21.82 10.98 10.24
N GLN A 147 -21.32 11.25 11.44
CA GLN A 147 -22.14 11.49 12.63
C GLN A 147 -21.84 12.88 13.16
N ALA A 148 -22.88 13.70 13.32
CA ALA A 148 -22.77 15.04 13.89
C ALA A 148 -23.00 15.00 15.40
N GLY A 149 -21.99 15.39 16.19
CA GLY A 149 -22.04 15.39 17.65
C GLY A 149 -22.50 14.04 18.21
N ASP A 150 -23.39 14.09 19.21
CA ASP A 150 -23.92 12.89 19.88
C ASP A 150 -25.19 12.32 19.19
N SER A 151 -25.44 12.68 17.93
CA SER A 151 -26.62 12.19 17.21
C SER A 151 -26.63 10.67 17.12
N ARG A 152 -27.79 10.02 17.28
CA ARG A 152 -27.95 8.58 17.04
C ARG A 152 -28.12 8.22 15.56
N SER A 153 -28.28 9.21 14.70
CA SER A 153 -28.34 9.03 13.24
C SER A 153 -27.00 9.39 12.61
N ALA A 154 -26.62 8.63 11.58
CA ALA A 154 -25.45 8.90 10.75
C ALA A 154 -25.87 8.95 9.28
N ASP A 155 -25.27 9.85 8.53
CA ASP A 155 -25.39 9.90 7.07
C ASP A 155 -24.40 8.89 6.47
N ILE A 156 -24.87 8.10 5.51
CA ILE A 156 -24.04 7.10 4.82
C ILE A 156 -23.61 7.59 3.44
N TYR A 157 -22.33 7.34 3.13
CA TYR A 157 -21.71 7.63 1.86
C TYR A 157 -21.05 6.39 1.29
N TRP A 158 -21.31 6.09 0.03
CA TRP A 158 -20.75 4.93 -0.68
C TRP A 158 -19.54 5.33 -1.50
N TYR A 159 -18.47 4.55 -1.42
CA TYR A 159 -17.21 4.82 -2.12
C TYR A 159 -17.12 3.98 -3.39
N HIS A 160 -16.67 4.62 -4.46
CA HIS A 160 -16.32 3.98 -5.72
C HIS A 160 -14.83 4.21 -5.95
N THR A 161 -14.04 3.14 -5.90
CA THR A 161 -12.57 3.24 -5.89
C THR A 161 -11.93 2.68 -7.16
N ASP A 162 -10.76 3.19 -7.49
CA ASP A 162 -9.86 2.62 -8.50
C ASP A 162 -9.20 1.31 -7.98
N LEU A 163 -8.46 0.60 -8.85
CA LEU A 163 -7.76 -0.65 -8.56
C LEU A 163 -6.74 -0.54 -7.42
N ASN A 164 -6.13 0.64 -7.25
CA ASN A 164 -5.21 0.95 -6.14
C ASN A 164 -5.92 1.52 -4.89
N SER A 165 -7.25 1.38 -4.84
CA SER A 165 -8.14 1.87 -3.77
C SER A 165 -8.29 3.38 -3.64
N ALA A 166 -7.76 4.19 -4.57
CA ALA A 166 -8.05 5.61 -4.60
C ALA A 166 -9.56 5.86 -4.77
N PRO A 167 -10.21 6.67 -3.92
CA PRO A 167 -11.61 7.07 -4.14
C PRO A 167 -11.74 7.88 -5.43
N LEU A 168 -12.52 7.41 -6.40
CA LEU A 168 -12.86 8.14 -7.62
C LEU A 168 -14.13 8.96 -7.45
N GLU A 169 -15.14 8.36 -6.83
CA GLU A 169 -16.44 8.98 -6.58
C GLU A 169 -17.00 8.58 -5.21
N VAL A 170 -17.83 9.45 -4.66
CA VAL A 170 -18.60 9.20 -3.44
C VAL A 170 -20.04 9.61 -3.68
N THR A 171 -20.98 8.72 -3.36
CA THR A 171 -22.42 8.97 -3.48
C THR A 171 -23.13 8.92 -2.13
N ASP A 172 -24.22 9.66 -1.96
CA ASP A 172 -25.08 9.53 -0.78
C ASP A 172 -25.93 8.24 -0.80
N ALA A 173 -26.72 8.04 0.25
CA ALA A 173 -27.66 6.92 0.37
C ALA A 173 -28.67 6.79 -0.79
N ALA A 174 -29.00 7.90 -1.46
CA ALA A 174 -29.93 7.93 -2.59
C ALA A 174 -29.21 7.77 -3.95
N GLY A 175 -27.88 7.61 -3.94
CA GLY A 175 -27.06 7.46 -5.14
C GLY A 175 -26.68 8.79 -5.81
N ASN A 176 -26.94 9.94 -5.17
CA ASN A 176 -26.50 11.22 -5.73
C ASN A 176 -25.01 11.42 -5.51
N LEU A 177 -24.32 11.93 -6.52
CA LEU A 177 -22.91 12.31 -6.41
C LEU A 177 -22.73 13.37 -5.30
N CYS A 178 -21.81 13.08 -4.37
CA CYS A 178 -21.39 13.99 -3.30
C CYS A 178 -19.98 14.52 -3.54
N TRP A 179 -19.09 13.67 -4.05
CA TRP A 179 -17.70 14.04 -4.33
C TRP A 179 -17.17 13.21 -5.51
N SER A 180 -16.34 13.82 -6.35
CA SER A 180 -15.50 13.09 -7.32
C SER A 180 -14.11 13.70 -7.39
N GLY A 181 -13.11 12.87 -7.67
CA GLY A 181 -11.71 13.28 -7.73
C GLY A 181 -11.04 12.91 -9.05
N GLN A 182 -10.18 13.79 -9.54
CA GLN A 182 -9.30 13.57 -10.67
C GLN A 182 -7.86 13.61 -10.16
N TYR A 183 -7.13 12.52 -10.36
CA TYR A 183 -5.76 12.37 -9.89
C TYR A 183 -4.77 12.44 -11.04
N ASP A 184 -3.55 12.90 -10.75
CA ASP A 184 -2.42 12.64 -11.64
C ASP A 184 -1.81 11.26 -11.41
N THR A 185 -0.75 10.97 -12.16
CA THR A 185 -0.03 9.70 -12.17
C THR A 185 0.51 9.28 -10.79
N PHE A 186 0.73 10.23 -9.89
CA PHE A 186 1.28 9.99 -8.55
C PHE A 186 0.23 10.21 -7.45
N GLY A 187 -1.04 10.32 -7.81
CA GLY A 187 -2.13 10.38 -6.84
C GLY A 187 -2.34 11.77 -6.24
N LYS A 188 -1.75 12.82 -6.82
CA LYS A 188 -2.09 14.19 -6.45
C LYS A 188 -3.45 14.52 -7.03
N LEU A 189 -4.35 15.04 -6.19
CA LEU A 189 -5.65 15.50 -6.61
C LEU A 189 -5.49 16.79 -7.47
N GLN A 190 -5.75 16.69 -8.77
CA GLN A 190 -5.68 17.79 -9.73
C GLN A 190 -6.99 18.59 -9.78
N GLY A 191 -8.12 17.89 -9.60
CA GLY A 191 -9.44 18.49 -9.57
C GLY A 191 -10.39 17.68 -8.72
N GLN A 192 -11.39 18.34 -8.15
CA GLN A 192 -12.49 17.68 -7.46
C GLN A 192 -13.81 18.38 -7.73
N THR A 193 -14.88 17.60 -7.78
CA THR A 193 -16.25 18.12 -7.78
C THR A 193 -16.88 17.83 -6.44
N VAL A 194 -17.48 18.84 -5.81
CA VAL A 194 -18.28 18.68 -4.58
C VAL A 194 -19.73 18.98 -4.92
N ALA A 195 -20.52 17.93 -5.14
CA ALA A 195 -21.91 18.03 -5.57
C ALA A 195 -22.86 17.97 -4.36
N GLY A 196 -23.97 18.70 -4.44
CA GLY A 196 -24.99 18.74 -3.38
C GLY A 196 -24.70 19.66 -2.20
N ALA A 197 -23.59 20.41 -2.19
CA ALA A 197 -23.26 21.42 -1.17
C ALA A 197 -24.35 22.51 -1.04
N ALA A 198 -25.02 22.85 -2.15
CA ALA A 198 -26.10 23.84 -2.18
C ALA A 198 -27.45 23.33 -1.61
N LYS A 199 -27.63 22.00 -1.45
CA LYS A 199 -28.88 21.40 -0.95
C LYS A 199 -28.83 20.98 0.52
N ARG A 200 -27.65 21.04 1.15
CA ARG A 200 -27.47 20.74 2.57
C ARG A 200 -27.26 22.05 3.33
N GLN A 201 -28.06 22.28 4.37
CA GLN A 201 -27.68 23.26 5.39
C GLN A 201 -26.51 22.66 6.18
N GLY A 202 -25.26 22.92 5.77
CA GLY A 202 -24.09 22.39 6.46
C GLY A 202 -22.78 22.40 5.65
N ALA A 203 -21.70 21.95 6.30
CA ALA A 203 -20.36 21.88 5.72
C ALA A 203 -20.31 20.96 4.49
N GLN A 204 -19.43 21.32 3.53
CA GLN A 204 -19.14 20.53 2.35
C GLN A 204 -18.56 19.16 2.75
N TYR A 205 -19.01 18.08 2.11
CA TYR A 205 -18.44 16.75 2.32
C TYR A 205 -16.97 16.75 1.90
N GLN A 206 -16.09 16.30 2.80
CA GLN A 206 -14.66 16.21 2.54
C GLN A 206 -14.22 14.76 2.48
N GLN A 207 -13.39 14.46 1.48
CA GLN A 207 -12.82 13.15 1.23
C GLN A 207 -11.30 13.19 1.48
N PRO A 208 -10.81 12.75 2.65
CA PRO A 208 -9.37 12.78 2.93
C PRO A 208 -8.62 11.51 2.49
N LEU A 209 -9.31 10.39 2.19
CA LEU A 209 -8.63 9.14 1.82
C LEU A 209 -8.03 9.23 0.40
N ARG A 210 -6.81 8.71 0.23
CA ARG A 210 -6.07 8.71 -1.04
C ARG A 210 -5.83 7.26 -1.47
N TYR A 211 -4.62 6.89 -1.93
CA TYR A 211 -4.32 5.48 -2.17
C TYR A 211 -4.58 4.63 -0.94
N ALA A 212 -4.67 3.31 -1.11
CA ALA A 212 -4.78 2.36 -0.01
C ALA A 212 -3.86 2.73 1.16
N GLY A 213 -4.44 2.93 2.36
CA GLY A 213 -3.71 3.29 3.58
C GLY A 213 -3.39 4.79 3.75
N GLN A 214 -3.61 5.62 2.74
CA GLN A 214 -3.24 7.03 2.76
C GLN A 214 -4.36 7.97 3.20
N TYR A 215 -3.98 8.99 3.97
CA TYR A 215 -4.82 10.10 4.41
C TYR A 215 -4.18 11.44 4.01
N GLN A 216 -4.88 12.31 3.28
CA GLN A 216 -4.36 13.62 2.90
C GLN A 216 -4.39 14.59 4.08
N ASP A 217 -3.23 15.19 4.37
CA ASP A 217 -3.12 16.36 5.22
C ASP A 217 -3.20 17.62 4.37
N ASP A 218 -4.35 18.28 4.38
CA ASP A 218 -4.60 19.51 3.63
C ASP A 218 -3.61 20.63 3.95
N GLU A 219 -3.11 20.66 5.19
CA GLU A 219 -2.21 21.70 5.66
C GLU A 219 -0.85 21.66 4.95
N SER A 220 -0.28 20.46 4.77
CA SER A 220 1.04 20.27 4.14
C SER A 220 0.93 19.85 2.68
N GLY A 221 -0.21 19.28 2.27
CA GLY A 221 -0.38 18.60 0.99
C GLY A 221 0.34 17.23 0.93
N LEU A 222 0.91 16.76 2.03
CA LEU A 222 1.44 15.40 2.13
C LEU A 222 0.33 14.41 2.45
N HIS A 223 0.54 13.15 2.09
CA HIS A 223 -0.35 12.05 2.46
C HIS A 223 0.29 11.28 3.61
N TYR A 224 -0.36 11.26 4.77
CA TYR A 224 0.00 10.38 5.87
C TYR A 224 -0.24 8.93 5.45
N ASN A 225 0.81 8.10 5.48
CA ASN A 225 0.77 6.69 5.11
C ASN A 225 1.40 5.85 6.24
N LEU A 226 0.70 5.84 7.38
CA LEU A 226 1.02 5.10 8.61
C LEU A 226 2.44 5.31 9.16
N PHE A 227 3.45 4.60 8.63
CA PHE A 227 4.84 4.70 9.06
C PHE A 227 5.65 5.75 8.29
N ARG A 228 5.13 6.27 7.17
CA ARG A 228 5.79 7.31 6.36
C ARG A 228 4.81 8.38 5.89
N TYR A 229 5.34 9.49 5.40
CA TYR A 229 4.59 10.51 4.67
C TYR A 229 4.94 10.47 3.19
N TYR A 230 3.92 10.37 2.35
CA TYR A 230 4.01 10.34 0.90
C TYR A 230 3.81 11.74 0.32
N GLU A 231 4.68 12.12 -0.60
CA GLU A 231 4.59 13.35 -1.37
C GLU A 231 3.99 13.03 -2.75
N PRO A 232 2.71 13.38 -2.99
CA PRO A 232 2.05 13.06 -4.24
C PRO A 232 2.55 13.90 -5.44
N GLU A 233 3.22 15.04 -5.20
CA GLU A 233 3.74 15.88 -6.29
C GLU A 233 4.93 15.24 -7.03
N VAL A 234 5.67 14.35 -6.36
CA VAL A 234 6.85 13.66 -6.93
C VAL A 234 6.71 12.14 -6.89
N GLY A 235 5.72 11.61 -6.17
CA GLY A 235 5.44 10.18 -6.13
C GLY A 235 6.38 9.38 -5.23
N ARG A 236 6.81 9.95 -4.10
CA ARG A 236 7.81 9.33 -3.21
C ARG A 236 7.54 9.59 -1.73
N PHE A 237 8.16 8.81 -0.86
CA PHE A 237 8.16 9.08 0.57
C PHE A 237 9.15 10.19 0.95
N THR A 238 8.85 10.85 2.07
CA THR A 238 9.63 11.96 2.63
C THR A 238 10.74 11.50 3.60
N THR A 239 10.68 10.23 4.02
CA THR A 239 11.66 9.57 4.90
C THR A 239 12.10 8.25 4.30
N GLN A 240 13.26 7.75 4.74
CA GLN A 240 13.74 6.42 4.35
C GLN A 240 12.82 5.33 4.90
N ASP A 241 12.77 4.20 4.22
CA ASP A 241 12.04 3.02 4.67
C ASP A 241 12.52 2.56 6.07
N PRO A 242 11.64 2.53 7.09
CA PRO A 242 12.00 2.09 8.43
C PRO A 242 12.49 0.64 8.50
N ILE A 243 12.10 -0.22 7.54
CA ILE A 243 12.63 -1.59 7.45
C ILE A 243 13.89 -1.69 6.56
N GLY A 244 14.41 -0.55 6.12
CA GLY A 244 15.63 -0.42 5.33
C GLY A 244 15.55 -1.16 4.00
N LEU A 245 16.65 -1.80 3.61
CA LEU A 245 16.76 -2.56 2.35
C LEU A 245 15.77 -3.75 2.25
N ARG A 246 15.04 -4.06 3.32
CA ARG A 246 13.97 -5.06 3.25
C ARG A 246 12.78 -4.54 2.43
N GLY A 247 12.52 -3.23 2.42
CA GLY A 247 11.45 -2.56 1.66
C GLY A 247 11.80 -2.27 0.20
N GLY A 248 13.08 -2.23 -0.15
CA GLY A 248 13.57 -2.03 -1.52
C GLY A 248 14.98 -1.41 -1.55
N LEU A 249 15.56 -1.30 -2.74
CA LEU A 249 16.86 -0.63 -2.93
C LEU A 249 16.72 0.90 -2.87
N ASN A 250 15.60 1.43 -3.36
CA ASN A 250 15.25 2.84 -3.20
C ASN A 250 14.39 3.05 -1.95
N LEU A 251 15.01 3.53 -0.89
CA LEU A 251 14.38 3.72 0.42
C LEU A 251 13.27 4.78 0.45
N TYR A 252 13.12 5.58 -0.61
CA TYR A 252 12.07 6.60 -0.71
C TYR A 252 10.97 6.24 -1.71
N GLN A 253 11.08 5.10 -2.41
CA GLN A 253 10.09 4.70 -3.40
C GLN A 253 8.75 4.33 -2.75
N TYR A 254 7.63 4.78 -3.31
CA TYR A 254 6.29 4.37 -2.87
C TYR A 254 5.97 2.94 -3.30
N ALA A 255 5.93 2.72 -4.61
CA ALA A 255 5.71 1.44 -5.23
C ALA A 255 6.36 1.46 -6.63
N PRO A 256 6.99 0.36 -7.09
CA PRO A 256 7.48 0.26 -8.46
C PRO A 256 6.41 0.54 -9.52
N ASN A 257 5.14 0.18 -9.25
CA ASN A 257 4.01 0.51 -10.11
C ASN A 257 2.78 0.95 -9.27
N PRO A 258 2.56 2.26 -9.05
CA PRO A 258 1.47 2.77 -8.21
C PRO A 258 0.06 2.59 -8.79
N LEU A 259 -0.06 2.21 -10.08
CA LEU A 259 -1.35 1.87 -10.69
C LEU A 259 -1.85 0.49 -10.23
N MET A 260 -0.91 -0.44 -10.01
CA MET A 260 -1.24 -1.84 -9.74
C MET A 260 -0.87 -2.30 -8.34
N TRP A 261 0.06 -1.59 -7.69
CA TRP A 261 0.64 -1.97 -6.41
C TRP A 261 0.32 -0.91 -5.37
N VAL A 262 0.05 -1.38 -4.15
CA VAL A 262 -0.28 -0.54 -3.00
C VAL A 262 0.71 -0.79 -1.87
N ASP A 263 1.09 0.27 -1.15
CA ASP A 263 1.85 0.19 0.10
C ASP A 263 1.01 0.82 1.23
N PRO A 264 0.06 0.07 1.82
CA PRO A 264 -0.89 0.62 2.78
C PRO A 264 -0.30 0.92 4.16
N LEU A 265 0.91 0.43 4.43
CA LEU A 265 1.62 0.67 5.68
C LEU A 265 2.73 1.71 5.50
N GLY A 266 3.16 1.98 4.28
CA GLY A 266 4.36 2.75 4.05
C GLY A 266 5.61 2.02 4.54
N LEU A 267 5.75 0.71 4.31
CA LEU A 267 6.95 -0.08 4.71
C LEU A 267 7.43 -1.03 3.60
N SER A 268 6.53 -1.48 2.75
CA SER A 268 6.82 -2.21 1.52
C SER A 268 5.48 -2.46 0.86
N VAL A 269 5.42 -2.35 -0.46
CA VAL A 269 4.32 -2.90 -1.24
C VAL A 269 4.00 -4.32 -0.76
N GLU A 270 2.75 -4.57 -0.36
CA GLU A 270 2.20 -5.93 -0.30
C GLU A 270 2.11 -6.40 -1.76
N GLY A 271 3.28 -6.69 -2.34
CA GLY A 271 3.47 -6.74 -3.77
C GLY A 271 2.71 -7.91 -4.37
N VAL A 272 1.95 -7.64 -5.42
CA VAL A 272 1.54 -8.65 -6.38
C VAL A 272 2.81 -9.36 -6.85
N PRO A 273 2.98 -10.67 -6.61
CA PRO A 273 4.20 -11.36 -7.04
C PRO A 273 4.42 -11.19 -8.54
N HIS A 274 5.69 -11.16 -8.96
CA HIS A 274 6.05 -11.14 -10.37
C HIS A 274 5.37 -12.31 -11.11
N GLY A 275 4.97 -12.09 -12.36
CA GLY A 275 4.20 -13.06 -13.15
C GLY A 275 2.68 -12.91 -13.01
N PHE A 276 2.20 -12.04 -12.12
CA PHE A 276 0.82 -11.57 -12.12
C PHE A 276 0.75 -10.13 -12.63
N ASN A 277 -0.21 -9.88 -13.52
CA ASN A 277 -0.43 -8.57 -14.13
C ASN A 277 -1.25 -7.63 -13.23
N SER A 278 -1.97 -8.17 -12.24
CA SER A 278 -2.80 -7.38 -11.33
C SER A 278 -3.04 -8.08 -9.99
N PHE A 279 -3.38 -7.31 -8.95
CA PHE A 279 -3.85 -7.87 -7.68
C PHE A 279 -5.13 -8.68 -7.88
N GLY A 280 -6.02 -8.28 -8.79
CA GLY A 280 -7.21 -9.06 -9.15
C GLY A 280 -6.85 -10.46 -9.68
N GLN A 281 -5.84 -10.57 -10.54
CA GLN A 281 -5.35 -11.86 -11.03
C GLN A 281 -4.74 -12.69 -9.90
N PHE A 282 -3.94 -12.08 -9.03
CA PHE A 282 -3.35 -12.75 -7.87
C PHE A 282 -4.42 -13.22 -6.86
N LYS A 283 -5.48 -12.44 -6.67
CA LYS A 283 -6.65 -12.80 -5.87
C LYS A 283 -7.39 -13.99 -6.48
N GLN A 284 -7.66 -13.98 -7.79
CA GLN A 284 -8.29 -15.12 -8.47
C GLN A 284 -7.45 -16.40 -8.36
N PHE A 285 -6.12 -16.28 -8.47
CA PHE A 285 -5.19 -17.38 -8.21
C PHE A 285 -5.36 -17.93 -6.79
N GLY A 286 -5.40 -17.04 -5.80
CA GLY A 286 -5.59 -17.41 -4.41
C GLY A 286 -6.95 -18.03 -4.10
N GLU A 287 -8.03 -17.51 -4.67
CA GLU A 287 -9.38 -18.10 -4.58
C GLU A 287 -9.42 -19.50 -5.21
N ALA A 288 -8.75 -19.71 -6.34
CA ALA A 288 -8.66 -21.02 -6.99
C ALA A 288 -7.86 -22.01 -6.15
N LEU A 289 -6.74 -21.58 -5.54
CA LEU A 289 -5.95 -22.40 -4.63
C LEU A 289 -6.80 -22.81 -3.43
N GLN A 290 -7.45 -21.86 -2.76
CA GLN A 290 -8.26 -22.13 -1.58
C GLN A 290 -9.46 -23.04 -1.89
N ALA A 291 -10.12 -22.85 -3.04
CA ALA A 291 -11.19 -23.73 -3.49
C ALA A 291 -10.69 -25.16 -3.74
N GLY A 292 -9.50 -25.30 -4.34
CA GLY A 292 -8.84 -26.59 -4.53
C GLY A 292 -8.53 -27.28 -3.21
N MET A 293 -7.90 -26.57 -2.28
CA MET A 293 -7.58 -27.11 -0.95
C MET A 293 -8.83 -27.48 -0.14
N SER A 294 -9.88 -26.66 -0.20
CA SER A 294 -11.15 -26.94 0.49
C SER A 294 -11.82 -28.20 -0.08
N LYS A 295 -11.78 -28.40 -1.41
CA LYS A 295 -12.31 -29.62 -2.06
C LYS A 295 -11.55 -30.88 -1.64
N LEU A 296 -10.26 -30.75 -1.31
CA LEU A 296 -9.42 -31.84 -0.81
C LEU A 296 -9.59 -32.13 0.69
N GLY A 297 -10.47 -31.40 1.38
CA GLY A 297 -10.69 -31.55 2.82
C GLY A 297 -9.77 -30.70 3.68
N TYR A 298 -9.09 -29.69 3.10
CA TYR A 298 -8.18 -28.79 3.82
C TYR A 298 -8.68 -27.34 3.79
N PRO A 299 -9.88 -27.04 4.35
CA PRO A 299 -10.38 -25.67 4.42
C PRO A 299 -9.50 -24.82 5.36
N GLY A 300 -9.56 -23.49 5.22
CA GLY A 300 -8.77 -22.60 6.10
C GLY A 300 -7.25 -22.66 5.89
N THR A 301 -6.78 -23.34 4.84
CA THR A 301 -5.37 -23.37 4.45
C THR A 301 -4.80 -21.95 4.31
N VAL A 302 -3.68 -21.69 4.96
CA VAL A 302 -2.94 -20.43 4.82
C VAL A 302 -1.84 -20.62 3.80
N SER A 303 -1.79 -19.77 2.76
CA SER A 303 -0.81 -19.91 1.68
C SER A 303 0.00 -18.64 1.45
N TYR A 304 1.24 -18.81 1.02
CA TYR A 304 2.17 -17.75 0.69
C TYR A 304 2.85 -18.03 -0.64
N MET A 305 3.04 -16.98 -1.43
CA MET A 305 3.96 -16.99 -2.55
C MET A 305 5.39 -16.83 -2.03
N GLN A 306 6.34 -17.55 -2.62
CA GLN A 306 7.76 -17.48 -2.28
C GLN A 306 8.63 -17.52 -3.55
N GLY A 307 9.95 -17.57 -3.34
CA GLY A 307 10.92 -17.71 -4.42
C GLY A 307 11.07 -16.45 -5.28
N SER A 308 11.52 -16.64 -6.52
CA SER A 308 11.85 -15.54 -7.43
C SER A 308 10.66 -14.67 -7.80
N SER A 309 9.44 -15.19 -7.69
CA SER A 309 8.22 -14.40 -7.90
C SER A 309 8.03 -13.31 -6.83
N VAL A 310 8.64 -13.47 -5.65
CA VAL A 310 8.59 -12.50 -4.55
C VAL A 310 9.88 -11.70 -4.44
N SER A 311 11.04 -12.33 -4.63
CA SER A 311 12.34 -11.65 -4.54
C SER A 311 12.76 -10.91 -5.82
N GLY A 312 12.12 -11.21 -6.96
CA GLY A 312 12.52 -10.71 -8.28
C GLY A 312 13.76 -11.39 -8.87
N VAL A 313 14.44 -12.26 -8.11
CA VAL A 313 15.68 -12.94 -8.51
C VAL A 313 15.70 -14.40 -8.07
N SER A 314 16.24 -15.27 -8.92
CA SER A 314 16.45 -16.69 -8.62
C SER A 314 17.48 -16.87 -7.50
N PHE A 315 17.14 -17.65 -6.47
CA PHE A 315 18.07 -17.97 -5.39
C PHE A 315 19.25 -18.85 -5.87
N SER A 316 18.99 -19.76 -6.81
CA SER A 316 19.99 -20.71 -7.29
C SER A 316 20.95 -20.10 -8.31
N THR A 317 20.46 -19.19 -9.16
CA THR A 317 21.22 -18.68 -10.32
C THR A 317 21.50 -17.19 -10.28
N GLY A 318 20.86 -16.44 -9.38
CA GLY A 318 20.93 -14.97 -9.33
C GLY A 318 20.26 -14.25 -10.51
N GLN A 319 19.71 -15.00 -11.48
CA GLN A 319 19.07 -14.42 -12.65
C GLN A 319 17.77 -13.70 -12.28
N PRO A 320 17.46 -12.54 -12.89
CA PRO A 320 16.19 -11.86 -12.69
C PRO A 320 15.00 -12.71 -13.14
N PHE A 321 13.85 -12.46 -12.52
CA PHE A 321 12.61 -13.13 -12.84
C PHE A 321 12.23 -12.91 -14.31
N ASP A 322 11.95 -14.01 -15.00
CA ASP A 322 11.52 -14.08 -16.41
C ASP A 322 12.52 -13.51 -17.42
N VAL A 323 13.80 -13.46 -17.07
CA VAL A 323 14.88 -13.10 -17.99
C VAL A 323 15.57 -14.37 -18.51
N GLY A 324 15.44 -14.62 -19.82
CA GLY A 324 16.05 -15.76 -20.51
C GLY A 324 15.41 -17.12 -20.21
N ARG A 325 14.36 -17.16 -19.38
CA ARG A 325 13.55 -18.35 -19.07
C ARG A 325 12.17 -17.93 -18.58
N VAL A 326 11.22 -18.86 -18.58
CA VAL A 326 9.99 -18.71 -17.77
C VAL A 326 10.32 -19.21 -16.37
N SER A 327 10.20 -18.35 -15.37
CA SER A 327 10.39 -18.72 -13.97
C SER A 327 9.21 -19.55 -13.48
N ASP A 328 9.40 -20.24 -12.37
CA ASP A 328 8.37 -20.99 -11.66
C ASP A 328 7.70 -20.14 -10.57
N PHE A 329 6.60 -20.67 -10.03
CA PHE A 329 5.90 -20.15 -8.87
C PHE A 329 6.07 -21.12 -7.71
N ASP A 330 6.62 -20.62 -6.59
CA ASP A 330 6.74 -21.38 -5.36
C ASP A 330 5.61 -21.00 -4.40
N VAL A 331 4.76 -21.97 -4.08
CA VAL A 331 3.61 -21.80 -3.18
C VAL A 331 3.85 -22.56 -1.89
N ALA A 332 4.02 -21.83 -0.79
CA ALA A 332 4.02 -22.41 0.54
C ALA A 332 2.58 -22.57 1.05
N ILE A 333 2.22 -23.80 1.43
CA ILE A 333 0.89 -24.19 1.88
C ILE A 333 0.99 -24.65 3.34
N SER A 334 0.26 -24.01 4.24
CA SER A 334 0.21 -24.37 5.65
C SER A 334 -1.16 -24.93 6.01
N HIS A 335 -1.20 -26.21 6.36
CA HIS A 335 -2.37 -26.86 6.95
C HIS A 335 -1.92 -28.09 7.77
N PRO A 336 -2.21 -28.18 9.08
CA PRO A 336 -1.67 -29.23 9.95
C PRO A 336 -1.97 -30.65 9.45
N GLU A 337 -3.20 -30.94 9.04
CA GLU A 337 -3.59 -32.29 8.58
C GLU A 337 -2.95 -32.65 7.23
N LEU A 338 -2.71 -31.66 6.36
CA LEU A 338 -2.03 -31.90 5.09
C LEU A 338 -0.55 -32.20 5.35
N TYR A 339 0.07 -31.51 6.30
CA TYR A 339 1.43 -31.77 6.72
C TYR A 339 1.58 -33.16 7.34
N GLN A 340 0.68 -33.54 8.27
CA GLN A 340 0.66 -34.88 8.86
C GLN A 340 0.53 -35.98 7.80
N LYS A 341 -0.33 -35.79 6.79
CA LYS A 341 -0.42 -36.70 5.64
C LYS A 341 0.90 -36.77 4.88
N ALA A 342 1.58 -35.63 4.66
CA ALA A 342 2.88 -35.61 4.01
C ALA A 342 3.96 -36.36 4.82
N GLU A 343 3.96 -36.25 6.15
CA GLU A 343 4.87 -37.01 7.01
C GLU A 343 4.61 -38.53 6.95
N GLN A 344 3.34 -38.94 6.99
CA GLN A 344 2.95 -40.36 6.85
C GLN A 344 3.43 -40.95 5.52
N LEU A 345 3.40 -40.15 4.46
CA LEU A 345 3.89 -40.51 3.13
C LEU A 345 5.42 -40.37 2.99
N ARG A 346 6.13 -39.94 4.04
CA ARG A 346 7.58 -39.66 4.07
C ARG A 346 8.02 -38.58 3.06
N ILE A 347 7.16 -37.61 2.80
CA ILE A 347 7.38 -36.47 1.89
C ILE A 347 7.89 -35.22 2.66
N GLY A 348 7.83 -35.23 3.99
CA GLY A 348 8.34 -34.15 4.83
C GLY A 348 8.98 -34.62 6.13
N LYS A 349 9.78 -33.73 6.73
CA LYS A 349 10.40 -33.91 8.05
C LYS A 349 10.72 -32.53 8.63
N GLY A 350 10.53 -32.35 9.95
CA GLY A 350 11.00 -31.17 10.67
C GLY A 350 10.24 -29.88 10.29
N GLY A 351 8.91 -29.94 10.33
CA GLY A 351 7.99 -28.82 10.09
C GLY A 351 7.63 -28.57 8.63
N ARG A 352 8.34 -29.16 7.65
CA ARG A 352 8.02 -28.96 6.23
C ARG A 352 8.35 -30.13 5.31
N THR A 353 7.85 -30.05 4.09
CA THR A 353 8.25 -30.91 2.97
C THR A 353 9.44 -30.33 2.21
N GLY A 354 10.05 -31.16 1.35
CA GLY A 354 10.82 -30.63 0.23
C GLY A 354 9.92 -29.94 -0.82
N PRO A 355 10.50 -29.35 -1.87
CA PRO A 355 9.72 -28.90 -3.03
C PRO A 355 8.91 -30.05 -3.63
N ILE A 356 7.64 -29.79 -3.91
CA ILE A 356 6.71 -30.72 -4.54
C ILE A 356 6.35 -30.12 -5.90
N ASP A 357 6.98 -30.66 -6.94
CA ASP A 357 6.76 -30.19 -8.29
C ASP A 357 5.39 -30.63 -8.82
N MET A 358 4.76 -29.77 -9.61
CA MET A 358 3.55 -30.13 -10.36
C MET A 358 3.83 -31.32 -11.29
N GLY A 359 2.90 -32.28 -11.32
CA GLY A 359 2.99 -33.52 -12.08
C GLY A 359 3.79 -34.64 -11.40
N SER A 360 4.46 -34.34 -10.27
CA SER A 360 5.25 -35.32 -9.54
C SER A 360 4.38 -36.36 -8.84
N GLU A 361 4.96 -37.55 -8.60
CA GLU A 361 4.30 -38.59 -7.78
C GLU A 361 4.00 -38.11 -6.36
N MET A 362 4.79 -37.18 -5.83
CA MET A 362 4.55 -36.57 -4.52
C MET A 362 3.26 -35.72 -4.53
N ALA A 363 3.07 -34.89 -5.56
CA ALA A 363 1.87 -34.07 -5.73
C ALA A 363 0.61 -34.94 -5.87
N LYS A 364 0.71 -36.04 -6.65
CA LYS A 364 -0.39 -36.99 -6.84
C LYS A 364 -0.75 -37.73 -5.55
N LYS A 365 0.23 -38.23 -4.80
CA LYS A 365 0.01 -38.91 -3.51
C LYS A 365 -0.63 -38.00 -2.46
N LEU A 366 -0.27 -36.72 -2.46
CA LEU A 366 -0.89 -35.72 -1.59
C LEU A 366 -2.29 -35.32 -2.06
N GLY A 367 -2.60 -35.52 -3.35
CA GLY A 367 -3.87 -35.15 -3.98
C GLY A 367 -3.92 -33.68 -4.41
N ILE A 368 -2.81 -32.97 -4.36
CA ILE A 368 -2.74 -31.53 -4.69
C ILE A 368 -2.46 -31.25 -6.17
N ASP A 369 -2.09 -32.28 -6.94
CA ASP A 369 -1.61 -32.12 -8.32
C ASP A 369 -2.61 -31.39 -9.24
N ASP A 370 -3.89 -31.78 -9.21
CA ASP A 370 -4.95 -31.13 -10.00
C ASP A 370 -5.08 -29.64 -9.67
N THR A 371 -4.87 -29.27 -8.40
CA THR A 371 -4.90 -27.87 -7.96
C THR A 371 -3.71 -27.12 -8.54
N LEU A 372 -2.49 -27.68 -8.48
CA LEU A 372 -1.29 -27.08 -9.04
C LEU A 372 -1.39 -26.93 -10.57
N GLN A 373 -1.91 -27.94 -11.27
CA GLN A 373 -2.15 -27.89 -12.71
C GLN A 373 -3.15 -26.80 -13.10
N LYS A 374 -4.23 -26.63 -12.32
CA LYS A 374 -5.20 -25.56 -12.54
C LYS A 374 -4.55 -24.18 -12.36
N LEU A 375 -3.76 -24.01 -11.30
CA LEU A 375 -3.04 -22.77 -11.01
C LEU A 375 -2.03 -22.44 -12.11
N SER A 376 -1.29 -23.43 -12.60
CA SER A 376 -0.37 -23.26 -13.73
C SER A 376 -1.08 -22.75 -14.99
N LYS A 377 -2.24 -23.33 -15.34
CA LYS A 377 -3.07 -22.84 -16.47
C LYS A 377 -3.51 -21.39 -16.28
N MET A 378 -3.89 -20.99 -15.07
CA MET A 378 -4.27 -19.60 -14.75
C MET A 378 -3.08 -18.63 -14.82
N SER A 379 -1.87 -19.15 -14.69
CA SER A 379 -0.62 -18.39 -14.71
C SER A 379 0.13 -18.56 -16.04
N GLY A 380 -0.59 -18.70 -17.15
CA GLY A 380 0.00 -18.76 -18.50
C GLY A 380 0.82 -20.02 -18.79
N GLY A 381 0.53 -21.12 -18.06
CA GLY A 381 1.23 -22.40 -18.20
C GLY A 381 2.57 -22.47 -17.47
N ARG A 382 2.91 -21.46 -16.65
CA ARG A 382 4.16 -21.50 -15.87
C ARG A 382 4.12 -22.59 -14.78
N PRO A 383 5.24 -23.24 -14.43
CA PRO A 383 5.26 -24.25 -13.38
C PRO A 383 4.83 -23.67 -12.03
N VAL A 384 4.01 -24.41 -11.28
CA VAL A 384 3.58 -24.06 -9.92
C VAL A 384 3.99 -25.18 -8.98
N ASN A 385 5.00 -24.93 -8.17
CA ASN A 385 5.56 -25.87 -7.21
C ASN A 385 5.04 -25.56 -5.81
N ALA A 386 4.88 -26.58 -4.99
CA ALA A 386 4.36 -26.42 -3.63
C ALA A 386 5.38 -26.83 -2.58
N MET A 387 5.23 -26.27 -1.38
CA MET A 387 5.88 -26.76 -0.18
C MET A 387 4.87 -26.74 0.96
N VAL A 388 4.69 -27.88 1.62
CA VAL A 388 3.73 -28.01 2.72
C VAL A 388 4.43 -27.79 4.04
N PHE A 389 3.84 -26.97 4.90
CA PHE A 389 4.33 -26.63 6.24
C PHE A 389 3.32 -27.03 7.31
N GLU A 390 3.84 -27.34 8.51
CA GLU A 390 3.03 -27.65 9.68
C GLU A 390 2.22 -26.43 10.13
N SER A 391 2.84 -25.24 10.11
CA SER A 391 2.18 -24.00 10.51
C SER A 391 2.63 -22.77 9.71
N ALA A 392 1.78 -21.73 9.72
CA ALA A 392 2.09 -20.46 9.06
C ALA A 392 3.27 -19.72 9.72
N ALA A 393 3.53 -19.99 11.00
CA ALA A 393 4.70 -19.45 11.70
C ALA A 393 6.00 -20.00 11.10
N GLU A 394 6.03 -21.28 10.74
CA GLU A 394 7.20 -21.91 10.10
C GLU A 394 7.42 -21.40 8.68
N VAL A 395 6.35 -21.14 7.92
CA VAL A 395 6.47 -20.50 6.60
C VAL A 395 7.22 -19.16 6.72
N LYS A 396 6.82 -18.33 7.69
CA LYS A 396 7.44 -17.01 7.93
C LYS A 396 8.87 -17.10 8.45
N ALA A 397 9.20 -18.14 9.22
CA ALA A 397 10.55 -18.35 9.74
C ALA A 397 11.57 -18.70 8.65
N LYS A 398 11.12 -19.15 7.47
CA LYS A 398 12.00 -19.71 6.41
C LYS A 398 12.28 -18.79 5.23
N GLY A 399 11.73 -17.57 5.19
CA GLY A 399 12.10 -16.58 4.17
C GLY A 399 11.03 -15.52 3.91
N LYS A 400 11.32 -14.62 2.95
CA LYS A 400 10.33 -13.67 2.44
C LYS A 400 9.23 -14.43 1.70
N GLY A 401 7.98 -14.10 2.00
CA GLY A 401 6.83 -14.60 1.26
C GLY A 401 5.68 -13.60 1.27
N THR A 402 4.97 -13.51 0.15
CA THR A 402 3.76 -12.68 0.01
C THR A 402 2.56 -13.53 0.34
N ARG A 403 1.68 -13.10 1.25
CA ARG A 403 0.47 -13.86 1.57
C ARG A 403 -0.43 -13.96 0.34
N ILE A 404 -0.88 -15.17 0.01
CA ILE A 404 -1.83 -15.39 -1.08
C ILE A 404 -3.24 -15.06 -0.54
N PRO A 405 -4.01 -14.17 -1.20
CA PRO A 405 -5.35 -13.81 -0.76
C PRO A 405 -6.29 -15.02 -0.84
N GLY A 406 -7.26 -15.11 0.07
CA GLY A 406 -8.33 -16.11 0.01
C GLY A 406 -9.66 -15.51 0.44
N LYS A 407 -10.78 -16.17 0.10
CA LYS A 407 -12.07 -15.91 0.74
C LYS A 407 -11.94 -16.18 2.24
N CYS A 408 -12.11 -15.15 3.05
CA CYS A 408 -12.32 -15.33 4.48
C CYS A 408 -13.58 -16.19 4.65
N GLY A 409 -13.42 -17.40 5.20
CA GLY A 409 -14.55 -18.15 5.72
C GLY A 409 -14.93 -17.56 7.07
N GLY A 410 -16.20 -17.16 7.20
CA GLY A 410 -16.95 -17.01 8.46
C GLY A 410 -16.43 -15.98 9.46
#